data_AF-A0A5K0Z6N0-F1
#
_entry.id   AF-A0A5K0Z6N0-F1
#
_cell.length_a   1.000
_cell.length_b   1.000
_cell.length_c   1.000
_cell.angle_alpha   90.00
_cell.angle_beta   90.00
_cell.angle_gamma   90.00
#
_symmetry.space_group_name_H-M   'P 1'
#
loop_
_entity.id
_entity.type
_entity.pdbx_description
1 polymer ?
#
loop_
_entity_poly.entity_id
_entity_poly.type
_entity_poly.pdbx_seq_one_letter_code
_entity_poly.pdbx_strand_id
1 'polypeptide(L)'
;ETSGCPLGNKIPEFNELVYQNRWREALDRLLETNNFPEFTGRVCPAPCEGSCVLGIIENPVSIKTIECSIIDKAFEEGWMVPRPPLTRTG
;
A
#
# COMPACT_ATOMS: atom_id res chain seq x y z
N GLU A 1 -4.13 -6.37 18.87
CA GLU A 1 -4.57 -6.70 17.50
C GLU A 1 -5.91 -6.02 17.24
N THR A 2 -5.90 -5.00 16.39
CA THR A 2 -7.02 -4.47 15.60
C THR A 2 -6.42 -3.49 14.59
N SER A 3 -5.50 -3.99 13.75
CA SER A 3 -5.02 -3.22 12.61
C SER A 3 -6.18 -3.14 11.61
N GLY A 4 -6.64 -1.93 11.25
CA GLY A 4 -7.79 -1.75 10.36
C GLY A 4 -7.62 -2.34 8.94
N CYS A 5 -6.43 -2.83 8.59
CA CYS A 5 -6.17 -3.57 7.36
C CYS A 5 -6.04 -5.08 7.66
N PRO A 6 -6.83 -5.95 6.97
CA PRO A 6 -6.76 -7.40 7.17
C PRO A 6 -5.43 -8.02 6.74
N LEU A 7 -4.67 -7.36 5.86
CA LEU A 7 -3.34 -7.80 5.44
C LEU A 7 -2.23 -7.42 6.43
N GLY A 8 -2.56 -6.62 7.46
CA GLY A 8 -1.55 -6.09 8.37
C GLY A 8 -0.64 -5.04 7.72
N ASN A 9 -1.10 -4.34 6.68
CA ASN A 9 -0.35 -3.27 6.04
C ASN A 9 0.10 -2.22 7.05
N LYS A 10 1.37 -1.81 6.95
CA LYS A 10 1.98 -0.83 7.87
C LYS A 10 1.75 0.59 7.37
N ILE A 11 0.47 0.99 7.41
CA ILE A 11 -0.06 2.23 6.83
C ILE A 11 0.66 3.49 7.28
N PRO A 12 0.94 3.70 8.59
CA PRO A 12 1.64 4.90 9.02
C PRO A 12 3.03 5.04 8.40
N GLU A 13 3.72 3.92 8.17
CA GLU A 13 5.10 3.92 7.67
C GLU A 13 5.18 4.29 6.19
N PHE A 14 4.36 3.67 5.33
CA PHE A 14 4.38 4.06 3.92
C PHE A 14 3.80 5.47 3.70
N ASN A 15 2.86 5.92 4.53
CA ASN A 15 2.34 7.29 4.48
C ASN A 15 3.43 8.32 4.79
N GLU A 16 4.25 8.06 5.82
CA GLU A 16 5.39 8.91 6.16
C GLU A 16 6.42 8.94 5.03
N LEU A 17 6.71 7.79 4.41
CA LEU A 17 7.64 7.71 3.28
C LEU A 17 7.12 8.48 2.05
N VAL A 18 5.82 8.42 1.77
CA VAL A 18 5.19 9.24 0.72
C VAL A 18 5.30 10.73 1.04
N TYR A 19 5.04 11.12 2.29
CA TYR A 19 5.19 12.52 2.74
C TYR A 19 6.64 13.03 2.56
N GLN A 20 7.64 12.19 2.82
CA GLN A 20 9.05 12.48 2.62
C GLN A 20 9.52 12.39 1.15
N ASN A 21 8.60 12.19 0.18
CA ASN A 21 8.92 11.93 -1.23
C ASN A 21 9.78 10.68 -1.49
N ARG A 22 9.82 9.73 -0.55
CA ARG A 22 10.56 8.46 -0.64
C ARG A 22 9.68 7.35 -1.22
N TRP A 23 9.21 7.57 -2.45
CA TRP A 23 8.21 6.73 -3.12
C TRP A 23 8.64 5.27 -3.31
N ARG A 24 9.90 5.02 -3.63
CA ARG A 24 10.42 3.66 -3.83
C ARG A 24 10.42 2.87 -2.53
N GLU A 25 10.81 3.49 -1.43
CA GLU A 25 10.80 2.85 -0.12
C GLU A 25 9.37 2.65 0.38
N ALA A 26 8.45 3.58 0.07
CA ALA A 26 7.02 3.39 0.34
C ALA A 26 6.45 2.17 -0.40
N LEU A 27 6.85 1.96 -1.65
CA LEU A 27 6.50 0.76 -2.42
C LEU A 27 7.08 -0.50 -1.77
N ASP A 28 8.37 -0.52 -1.46
CA ASP A 28 9.03 -1.67 -0.84
C ASP A 28 8.31 -2.05 0.48
N ARG A 29 7.95 -1.04 1.27
CA ARG A 29 7.21 -1.20 2.53
C ARG A 29 5.82 -1.79 2.33
N LEU A 30 5.14 -1.40 1.26
CA LEU A 30 3.82 -1.89 0.88
C LEU A 30 3.88 -3.34 0.37
N LEU A 31 4.90 -3.66 -0.44
CA LEU A 31 5.12 -4.99 -1.01
C LEU A 31 5.55 -6.03 0.04
N GLU A 32 6.05 -5.61 1.20
CA GLU A 32 6.33 -6.53 2.33
C GLU A 32 5.09 -7.28 2.82
N THR A 33 3.92 -6.64 2.79
CA THR A 33 2.68 -7.19 3.35
C THR A 33 1.61 -7.44 2.29
N ASN A 34 1.71 -6.80 1.13
CA ASN A 34 0.73 -6.90 0.05
C ASN A 34 1.41 -7.22 -1.29
N ASN A 35 1.09 -8.38 -1.86
CA ASN A 35 1.64 -8.80 -3.15
C ASN A 35 0.99 -8.10 -4.34
N PHE A 36 -0.23 -7.55 -4.17
CA PHE A 36 -1.08 -7.05 -5.26
C PHE A 36 -1.68 -5.66 -4.94
N PRO A 37 -0.84 -4.65 -4.67
CA PRO A 37 -1.28 -3.29 -4.37
C PRO A 37 -2.12 -2.64 -5.48
N GLU A 38 -1.95 -3.06 -6.73
CA GLU A 38 -2.69 -2.58 -7.89
C GLU A 38 -4.18 -2.95 -7.85
N PHE A 39 -4.51 -4.07 -7.21
CA PHE A 39 -5.88 -4.54 -7.04
C PHE A 39 -6.48 -4.00 -5.74
N THR A 40 -5.74 -4.08 -4.65
CA THR A 40 -6.21 -3.58 -3.34
C THR A 40 -6.47 -2.08 -3.37
N GLY A 41 -5.60 -1.28 -4.00
CA GLY A 41 -5.81 0.17 -4.15
C GLY A 41 -7.08 0.56 -4.91
N ARG A 42 -7.64 -0.34 -5.74
CA ARG A 42 -8.84 -0.07 -6.56
C ARG A 42 -10.11 -0.71 -5.98
N VAL A 43 -10.02 -1.98 -5.56
CA VAL A 43 -11.19 -2.80 -5.20
C VAL A 43 -11.45 -2.80 -3.69
N CYS A 44 -10.46 -2.52 -2.85
CA CYS A 44 -10.62 -2.60 -1.40
C CYS A 44 -11.76 -1.68 -0.92
N PRO A 45 -12.63 -2.17 0.00
CA PRO A 45 -13.66 -1.35 0.65
C PRO A 45 -13.09 -0.41 1.74
N ALA A 46 -11.76 -0.38 1.91
CA ALA A 46 -11.03 0.51 2.81
C ALA A 46 -11.45 0.46 4.30
N PRO A 47 -11.50 -0.71 4.96
CA PRO A 47 -11.79 -0.80 6.40
C PRO A 47 -10.73 -0.08 7.26
N CYS A 48 -9.53 0.13 6.72
CA CYS A 48 -8.45 0.88 7.33
C CYS A 48 -8.78 2.37 7.49
N GLU A 49 -9.53 2.97 6.57
CA GLU A 49 -9.96 4.37 6.66
C GLU A 49 -11.05 4.52 7.73
N GLY A 50 -11.98 3.56 7.81
CA GLY A 50 -13.00 3.51 8.87
C GLY A 50 -12.41 3.30 10.28
N SER A 51 -11.23 2.70 10.38
CA SER A 51 -10.50 2.52 11.65
C SER A 51 -9.54 3.67 11.98
N CYS A 52 -9.49 4.71 11.15
CA CYS A 52 -8.56 5.83 11.34
C CYS A 52 -9.01 6.71 12.52
N VAL A 53 -8.12 6.94 13.49
CA VAL A 53 -8.42 7.79 14.66
C VAL A 53 -8.73 9.23 14.26
N LEU A 54 -8.14 9.74 13.16
CA LEU A 54 -8.47 11.06 12.62
C LEU A 54 -9.95 11.16 12.24
N GLY A 55 -10.57 10.04 11.83
CA GLY A 55 -11.99 9.92 11.51
C GLY A 55 -12.96 10.30 12.66
N ILE A 56 -12.46 10.45 13.89
CA ILE A 56 -13.25 10.91 15.05
C ILE A 56 -13.45 12.43 15.01
N ILE A 57 -12.49 13.19 14.46
CA ILE A 57 -12.45 14.65 14.53
C ILE A 57 -12.64 15.27 13.14
N GLU A 58 -12.04 14.67 12.11
CA GLU A 58 -12.05 15.13 10.73
C GLU A 58 -12.20 13.96 9.75
N ASN A 59 -12.14 14.23 8.45
CA ASN A 59 -12.16 13.16 7.45
C ASN A 59 -10.93 12.23 7.62
N PRO A 60 -11.11 10.90 7.54
CA PRO A 60 -10.01 9.96 7.66
C PRO A 60 -9.02 10.14 6.50
N VAL A 61 -7.78 9.75 6.73
CA VAL A 61 -6.75 9.74 5.68
C VAL A 61 -7.19 8.80 4.55
N SER A 62 -7.10 9.25 3.31
CA SER A 62 -7.43 8.46 2.11
C SER A 62 -6.34 7.43 1.78
N ILE A 63 -6.18 6.45 2.68
CA ILE A 63 -5.16 5.40 2.63
C ILE A 63 -5.25 4.60 1.32
N LYS A 64 -6.47 4.28 0.86
CA LYS A 64 -6.68 3.55 -0.39
C LYS A 64 -6.16 4.32 -1.59
N THR A 65 -6.41 5.63 -1.64
CA THR A 65 -5.94 6.51 -2.71
C THR A 65 -4.42 6.61 -2.70
N ILE A 66 -3.80 6.72 -1.52
CA ILE A 66 -2.34 6.73 -1.37
C ILE A 66 -1.74 5.41 -1.87
N GLU A 67 -2.33 4.26 -1.50
CA GLU A 67 -1.91 2.94 -1.98
C GLU A 67 -1.96 2.86 -3.52
N CYS A 68 -3.06 3.36 -4.14
CA CYS A 68 -3.19 3.43 -5.59
C CYS A 68 -2.12 4.35 -6.22
N SER A 69 -1.85 5.52 -5.62
CA SER A 69 -0.83 6.44 -6.14
C SER A 69 0.60 5.87 -6.04
N ILE A 70 0.91 5.14 -4.98
CA ILE A 70 2.22 4.47 -4.83
C ILE A 70 2.43 3.46 -5.95
N ILE A 71 1.43 2.59 -6.20
CA ILE A 71 1.56 1.55 -7.22
C ILE A 71 1.53 2.10 -8.64
N ASP A 72 0.69 3.11 -8.91
CA ASP A 72 0.65 3.75 -10.23
C ASP A 72 2.01 4.38 -10.57
N LYS A 73 2.59 5.12 -9.61
CA LYS A 73 3.95 5.66 -9.76
C LYS A 73 5.01 4.58 -9.92
N ALA A 74 4.89 3.46 -9.20
CA ALA A 74 5.82 2.34 -9.32
C ALA A 74 5.78 1.69 -10.72
N PHE A 75 4.61 1.65 -11.37
CA PHE A 75 4.49 1.22 -12.76
C PHE A 75 5.06 2.26 -13.73
N GLU A 76 4.78 3.56 -13.53
CA GLU A 76 5.33 4.64 -14.36
C GLU A 76 6.87 4.68 -14.33
N GLU A 77 7.46 4.48 -13.16
CA GLU A 77 8.92 4.48 -12.93
C GLU A 77 9.57 3.11 -13.24
N GLY A 78 8.79 2.09 -13.58
CA GLY A 78 9.27 0.75 -13.93
C GLY A 78 9.88 -0.05 -12.76
N TRP A 79 9.48 0.25 -11.51
CA TRP A 79 9.96 -0.45 -10.31
C TRP A 79 9.32 -1.83 -10.12
N MET A 80 8.14 -2.05 -10.72
CA MET A 80 7.43 -3.33 -10.68
C MET A 80 8.06 -4.34 -11.66
N VAL A 81 9.05 -5.09 -11.17
CA VAL A 81 9.75 -6.12 -11.96
C VAL A 81 9.37 -7.52 -11.47
N PRO A 82 9.00 -8.45 -12.38
CA PRO A 82 8.67 -9.82 -12.00
C PRO A 82 9.87 -10.55 -11.40
N ARG A 83 9.62 -11.41 -10.40
CA ARG A 83 10.61 -12.30 -9.79
C ARG A 83 10.31 -13.76 -10.19
N PRO A 84 10.65 -14.19 -11.42
CA PRO A 84 10.40 -15.56 -11.84
C PRO A 84 11.25 -16.55 -11.03
N PRO A 85 10.76 -17.79 -10.80
CA PRO A 85 11.55 -18.82 -10.14
C PRO A 85 12.73 -19.25 -11.02
N LEU A 86 13.87 -19.60 -10.39
CA LEU A 86 15.08 -20.07 -11.09
C LEU A 86 14.86 -21.38 -11.86
N THR A 87 13.94 -22.22 -11.40
CA THR A 87 13.63 -23.50 -12.05
C THR A 87 12.12 -23.70 -12.05
N ARG A 88 11.56 -24.01 -13.23
CA ARG A 88 10.15 -24.36 -13.40
C ARG A 88 10.05 -25.88 -13.38
N THR A 89 9.40 -26.46 -12.38
CA THR A 89 9.25 -27.93 -12.22
C THR A 89 8.06 -28.50 -12.99
N GLY A 90 7.76 -27.91 -14.16
CA GLY A 90 6.62 -28.30 -15.00
C GLY A 90 6.85 -29.59 -15.75
#